data_AF-A0A524KZ26-F1
#
_entry.id   AF-A0A524KZ26-F1
#
_cell.length_a   1.000
_cell.length_b   1.000
_cell.length_c   1.000
_cell.angle_alpha   90.00
_cell.angle_beta   90.00
_cell.angle_gamma   90.00
#
_symmetry.space_group_name_H-M   'P 1'
#
loop_
_entity.id
_entity.type
_entity.pdbx_description
1 polymer ?
#
loop_
_entity_poly.entity_id
_entity_poly.type
_entity_poly.pdbx_seq_one_letter_code
_entity_poly.pdbx_strand_id
1 'polypeptide(L)'
;MALLFGFGTIHWYLASIGKAWFFAQVSSFFFLIVAVYETFGKKRPFLIGLLIGASFWCRLPIVLSLPFFLIMLSDKWYHGSEENFFDRISFLPLFKLGAGIGIFIALNFIYNYLRFDTFSDIAYSIQAEKEPWWYPKGLFHISYIATHLKVLFLKPPIFMSTPPYVQPSFQGMSILITTPAFIYSVMAGIRNKISIACWLAIIPIALIAFLHGGTGWMMFGYRYAVDFYPFLLVLTALGIQSNMQGRVDLRWEHKLLIILGILVNIWGVLWINKFGWVSLWV
;
A
#
# COMPACT_ATOMS: atom_id res chain seq x y z
N MET A 1 -1.16 10.47 14.40
CA MET A 1 -0.80 9.72 13.17
C MET A 1 0.16 8.58 13.44
N ALA A 2 1.28 8.79 14.14
CA ALA A 2 2.21 7.71 14.49
C ALA A 2 1.55 6.50 15.17
N LEU A 3 0.68 6.72 16.17
CA LEU A 3 -0.07 5.63 16.82
C LEU A 3 -1.02 4.89 15.87
N LEU A 4 -1.74 5.62 15.01
CA LEU A 4 -2.63 5.04 14.01
C LEU A 4 -1.82 4.17 13.04
N PHE A 5 -0.70 4.69 12.53
CA PHE A 5 0.18 3.94 11.64
C PHE A 5 0.73 2.68 12.32
N GLY A 6 1.42 2.86 13.46
CA GLY A 6 2.18 1.80 14.11
C GLY A 6 1.32 0.70 14.71
N PHE A 7 0.16 1.03 15.26
CA PHE A 7 -0.68 0.08 15.99
C PHE A 7 -2.10 -0.04 15.46
N GLY A 8 -2.61 0.96 14.73
CA GLY A 8 -3.98 0.98 14.20
C GLY A 8 -4.12 0.44 12.78
N THR A 9 -3.05 -0.11 12.20
CA THR A 9 -3.07 -0.74 10.87
C THR A 9 -2.53 -2.15 10.90
N ILE A 10 -2.90 -2.94 9.88
CA ILE A 10 -2.42 -4.32 9.72
C ILE A 10 -0.90 -4.41 9.49
N HIS A 11 -0.20 -3.28 9.32
CA HIS A 11 1.26 -3.25 9.27
C HIS A 11 1.86 -3.91 10.52
N TRP A 12 1.27 -3.70 11.71
CA TRP A 12 1.73 -4.32 12.95
C TRP A 12 1.65 -5.86 12.89
N TYR A 13 0.51 -6.38 12.42
CA TYR A 13 0.32 -7.81 12.22
C TYR A 13 1.39 -8.39 11.30
N LEU A 14 1.61 -7.75 10.14
CA LEU A 14 2.59 -8.20 9.14
C LEU A 14 4.02 -8.20 9.71
N ALA A 15 4.39 -7.15 10.45
CA ALA A 15 5.69 -7.02 11.09
C ALA A 15 5.94 -8.09 12.17
N SER A 16 4.90 -8.60 12.83
CA SER A 16 5.04 -9.56 13.93
C SER A 16 5.37 -11.00 13.52
N ILE A 17 5.11 -11.39 12.26
CA ILE A 17 5.12 -12.81 11.83
C ILE A 17 6.36 -13.17 11.00
N GLY A 18 7.00 -12.19 10.34
CA GLY A 18 8.27 -12.40 9.63
C GLY A 18 8.24 -13.37 8.42
N LYS A 19 7.08 -13.85 7.96
CA LYS A 19 6.99 -14.70 6.75
C LYS A 19 7.46 -13.96 5.50
N ALA A 20 8.02 -14.67 4.53
CA ALA A 20 8.65 -14.10 3.33
C ALA A 20 7.76 -13.07 2.59
N TRP A 21 6.48 -13.37 2.39
CA TRP A 21 5.53 -12.43 1.76
C TRP A 21 5.26 -11.18 2.60
N PHE A 22 5.25 -11.31 3.93
CA PHE A 22 5.05 -10.18 4.83
C PHE A 22 6.30 -9.32 4.92
N PHE A 23 7.50 -9.93 4.91
CA PHE A 23 8.76 -9.23 4.85
C PHE A 23 8.84 -8.33 3.61
N ALA A 24 8.48 -8.83 2.43
CA ALA A 24 8.44 -8.03 1.21
C ALA A 24 7.49 -6.82 1.33
N GLN A 25 6.32 -7.00 1.95
CA GLN A 25 5.36 -5.91 2.20
C GLN A 25 5.85 -4.89 3.21
N VAL A 26 6.42 -5.32 4.32
CA VAL A 26 6.94 -4.43 5.37
C VAL A 26 8.14 -3.63 4.85
N SER A 27 9.07 -4.27 4.14
CA SER A 27 10.23 -3.62 3.53
C SER A 27 9.82 -2.63 2.44
N SER A 28 8.91 -3.01 1.54
CA SER A 28 8.34 -2.09 0.55
C SER A 28 7.68 -0.89 1.21
N PHE A 29 6.82 -1.13 2.21
CA PHE A 29 6.15 -0.07 2.94
C PHE A 29 7.17 0.90 3.58
N PHE A 30 8.23 0.37 4.21
CA PHE A 30 9.29 1.19 4.82
C PHE A 30 9.95 2.13 3.80
N PHE A 31 10.42 1.62 2.67
CA PHE A 31 11.05 2.47 1.66
C PHE A 31 10.07 3.48 1.07
N LEU A 32 8.82 3.06 0.84
CA LEU A 32 7.79 3.94 0.28
C LEU A 32 7.39 5.06 1.25
N ILE A 33 7.21 4.79 2.55
CA ILE A 33 6.87 5.84 3.52
C ILE A 33 8.03 6.82 3.72
N VAL A 34 9.28 6.34 3.67
CA VAL A 34 10.47 7.22 3.71
C VAL A 34 10.55 8.08 2.44
N ALA A 35 10.21 7.55 1.26
CA ALA A 35 10.12 8.32 0.02
C ALA A 35 9.06 9.42 0.11
N VAL A 36 7.87 9.10 0.64
CA VAL A 36 6.80 10.06 0.89
C VAL A 36 7.27 11.13 1.88
N TYR A 37 7.93 10.75 2.97
CA TYR A 37 8.48 11.69 3.95
C TYR A 37 9.51 12.65 3.33
N GLU A 38 10.47 12.12 2.56
CA GLU A 38 11.48 12.92 1.85
C GLU A 38 10.84 13.91 0.85
N THR A 39 9.69 13.55 0.28
CA THR A 39 8.91 14.38 -0.65
C THR A 39 8.24 15.57 0.03
N PHE A 40 7.87 15.46 1.31
CA PHE A 40 7.39 16.60 2.10
C PHE A 40 8.53 17.41 2.73
N GLY A 41 9.74 16.85 2.81
CA GLY A 41 10.94 17.49 3.35
C GLY A 41 11.84 18.12 2.28
N LYS A 42 13.07 17.61 2.16
CA LYS A 42 14.14 18.18 1.32
C LYS A 42 13.91 17.98 -0.19
N LYS A 43 12.99 17.10 -0.58
CA LYS A 43 12.63 16.82 -1.98
C LYS A 43 13.84 16.48 -2.85
N ARG A 44 14.74 15.61 -2.39
CA ARG A 44 15.94 15.21 -3.15
C ARG A 44 15.55 14.17 -4.21
N PRO A 45 15.51 14.51 -5.53
CA PRO A 45 14.89 13.61 -6.52
C PRO A 45 15.61 12.27 -6.65
N PHE A 46 16.95 12.27 -6.60
CA PHE A 46 17.73 11.02 -6.67
C PHE A 46 17.47 10.09 -5.48
N LEU A 47 17.41 10.63 -4.26
CA LEU A 47 17.11 9.85 -3.06
C LEU A 47 15.68 9.30 -3.08
N ILE A 48 14.71 10.13 -3.50
CA ILE A 48 13.32 9.68 -3.70
C ILE A 48 13.29 8.54 -4.72
N GLY A 49 14.02 8.68 -5.84
CA GLY A 49 14.13 7.64 -6.85
C GLY A 49 14.71 6.33 -6.32
N LEU A 50 15.81 6.41 -5.54
CA LEU A 50 16.39 5.23 -4.89
C LEU A 50 15.40 4.54 -3.96
N LEU A 51 14.64 5.30 -3.16
CA LEU A 51 13.66 4.74 -2.22
C LEU A 51 12.46 4.10 -2.95
N ILE A 52 11.96 4.74 -4.02
CA ILE A 52 10.91 4.15 -4.86
C ILE A 52 11.42 2.87 -5.53
N GLY A 53 12.64 2.91 -6.08
CA GLY A 53 13.28 1.74 -6.70
C GLY A 53 13.45 0.57 -5.72
N ALA A 54 13.92 0.84 -4.50
CA ALA A 54 14.03 -0.16 -3.44
C ALA A 54 12.67 -0.76 -3.07
N SER A 55 11.64 0.08 -2.95
CA SER A 55 10.27 -0.38 -2.71
C SER A 55 9.72 -1.20 -3.88
N PHE A 56 9.98 -0.78 -5.12
CA PHE A 56 9.61 -1.50 -6.34
C PHE A 56 10.23 -2.89 -6.36
N TRP A 57 11.50 -3.02 -6.00
CA TRP A 57 12.17 -4.32 -6.03
C TRP A 57 11.66 -5.27 -4.95
N CYS A 58 11.15 -4.73 -3.85
CA CYS A 58 10.40 -5.51 -2.86
C CYS A 58 9.01 -5.88 -3.37
N ARG A 59 8.33 -4.96 -4.09
CA ARG A 59 6.96 -5.11 -4.62
C ARG A 59 6.77 -4.35 -5.93
N LEU A 60 6.69 -5.10 -7.03
CA LEU A 60 6.64 -4.54 -8.38
C LEU A 60 5.51 -3.52 -8.62
N PRO A 61 4.27 -3.70 -8.11
CA PRO A 61 3.19 -2.74 -8.37
C PRO A 61 3.46 -1.32 -7.85
N ILE A 62 4.41 -1.15 -6.91
CA ILE A 62 4.70 0.14 -6.30
C ILE A 62 5.25 1.16 -7.30
N VAL A 63 5.84 0.72 -8.42
CA VAL A 63 6.26 1.65 -9.48
C VAL A 63 5.10 2.50 -9.99
N LEU A 64 3.85 2.02 -9.88
CA LEU A 64 2.65 2.77 -10.24
C LEU A 64 2.33 3.94 -9.29
N SER A 65 3.09 4.09 -8.20
CA SER A 65 3.04 5.29 -7.34
C SER A 65 3.76 6.50 -7.95
N LEU A 66 4.52 6.33 -9.03
CA LEU A 66 5.29 7.40 -9.67
C LEU A 66 4.53 8.72 -9.91
N PRO A 67 3.24 8.72 -10.33
CA PRO A 67 2.47 9.94 -10.50
C PRO A 67 2.44 10.81 -9.24
N PHE A 68 2.38 10.22 -8.03
CA PHE A 68 2.44 10.98 -6.78
C PHE A 68 3.72 11.80 -6.70
N PHE A 69 4.87 11.16 -6.95
CA PHE A 69 6.18 11.79 -6.81
C PHE A 69 6.43 12.83 -7.90
N LEU A 70 6.00 12.55 -9.14
CA LEU A 70 6.10 13.52 -10.24
C LEU A 70 5.30 14.79 -9.92
N ILE A 71 4.06 14.65 -9.46
CA ILE A 71 3.22 15.80 -9.10
C ILE A 71 3.82 16.56 -7.92
N MET A 72 4.23 15.85 -6.86
CA MET A 72 4.76 16.49 -5.65
C MET A 72 6.10 17.18 -5.86
N LEU A 73 6.88 16.76 -6.86
CA LEU A 73 8.14 17.38 -7.28
C LEU A 73 7.97 18.40 -8.41
N SER A 74 6.75 18.72 -8.84
CA SER A 74 6.51 19.62 -9.97
C SER A 74 7.13 21.01 -9.81
N ASP A 75 7.29 21.49 -8.58
CA ASP A 75 7.99 22.74 -8.27
C ASP A 75 9.48 22.72 -8.67
N LYS A 76 10.08 21.54 -8.83
CA LYS A 76 11.48 21.40 -9.23
C LYS A 76 11.69 21.23 -10.72
N TRP A 77 10.74 20.59 -11.40
CA TRP A 77 10.90 20.24 -12.81
C TRP A 77 10.00 21.02 -13.75
N TYR A 78 8.98 21.73 -13.25
CA TYR A 78 8.08 22.53 -14.08
C TYR A 78 8.16 24.01 -13.67
N HIS A 79 8.60 24.85 -14.61
CA HIS A 79 8.68 26.30 -14.50
C HIS A 79 7.68 26.92 -15.47
N GLY A 80 6.86 27.88 -15.02
CA GLY A 80 5.81 28.50 -15.83
C GLY A 80 6.31 29.54 -16.84
N SER A 81 7.31 29.18 -17.67
CA SER A 81 7.84 30.07 -18.72
C SER A 81 6.85 30.24 -19.87
N GLU A 82 6.67 31.45 -20.39
CA GLU A 82 5.66 31.76 -21.40
C GLU A 82 6.07 31.34 -22.82
N GLU A 83 7.35 31.18 -23.12
CA GLU A 83 7.80 31.21 -24.52
C GLU A 83 7.85 29.83 -25.23
N ASN A 84 8.19 28.71 -24.56
CA ASN A 84 8.17 27.35 -25.17
C ASN A 84 7.90 26.20 -24.16
N PHE A 85 7.34 25.07 -24.61
CA PHE A 85 7.05 23.91 -23.75
C PHE A 85 8.31 23.24 -23.16
N PHE A 86 9.39 23.12 -23.94
CA PHE A 86 10.64 22.49 -23.46
C PHE A 86 11.38 23.35 -22.44
N ASP A 87 11.31 24.67 -22.58
CA ASP A 87 11.90 25.62 -21.63
C ASP A 87 11.14 25.67 -20.29
N ARG A 88 9.92 25.10 -20.25
CA ARG A 88 9.15 24.90 -19.00
C ARG A 88 9.64 23.70 -18.20
N ILE A 89 10.41 22.78 -18.79
CA ILE A 89 10.77 21.51 -18.15
C ILE A 89 12.26 21.48 -17.80
N SER A 90 12.57 21.38 -16.51
CA SER A 90 13.91 21.00 -16.06
C SER A 90 14.05 19.48 -16.08
N PHE A 91 14.90 18.97 -16.97
CA PHE A 91 15.16 17.54 -17.10
C PHE A 91 16.02 16.98 -15.96
N LEU A 92 16.85 17.80 -15.30
CA LEU A 92 17.80 17.31 -14.31
C LEU A 92 17.14 16.65 -13.08
N PRO A 93 16.07 17.21 -12.47
CA PRO A 93 15.33 16.53 -11.40
C PRO A 93 14.67 15.22 -11.86
N LEU A 94 14.12 15.20 -13.07
CA LEU A 94 13.48 14.02 -13.65
C LEU A 94 14.52 12.92 -13.93
N PHE A 95 15.67 13.28 -14.48
CA PHE A 95 16.80 12.38 -14.69
C PHE A 95 17.30 11.82 -13.36
N LYS A 96 17.48 12.65 -12.34
CA LYS A 96 17.88 12.20 -11.00
C LYS A 96 16.87 11.20 -10.41
N LEU A 97 15.58 11.49 -10.50
CA LEU A 97 14.52 10.58 -10.05
C LEU A 97 14.58 9.26 -10.82
N GLY A 98 14.62 9.32 -12.15
CA GLY A 98 14.71 8.17 -13.03
C GLY A 98 15.97 7.34 -12.82
N ALA A 99 17.13 7.96 -12.59
CA ALA A 99 18.39 7.29 -12.32
C ALA A 99 18.34 6.49 -11.00
N GLY A 100 17.75 7.07 -9.94
CA GLY A 100 17.58 6.37 -8.67
C GLY A 100 16.69 5.12 -8.79
N ILE A 101 15.57 5.23 -9.54
CA ILE A 101 14.67 4.11 -9.81
C ILE A 101 15.35 3.08 -10.73
N GLY A 102 16.04 3.57 -11.75
CA GLY A 102 16.68 2.79 -12.81
C GLY A 102 17.72 1.81 -12.28
N ILE A 103 18.40 2.13 -11.17
CA ILE A 103 19.32 1.20 -10.49
C ILE A 103 18.58 -0.10 -10.12
N PHE A 104 17.40 0.00 -9.52
CA PHE A 104 16.63 -1.17 -9.08
C PHE A 104 15.90 -1.87 -10.23
N ILE A 105 15.50 -1.13 -11.27
CA ILE A 105 14.97 -1.74 -12.50
C ILE A 105 16.06 -2.59 -13.17
N ALA A 106 17.28 -2.06 -13.28
CA ALA A 106 18.41 -2.80 -13.84
C ALA A 106 18.75 -4.04 -13.00
N LEU A 107 18.78 -3.92 -11.66
CA LEU A 107 18.96 -5.06 -10.77
C LEU A 107 17.87 -6.12 -10.96
N ASN A 108 16.61 -5.71 -11.13
CA ASN A 108 15.50 -6.63 -11.39
C ASN A 108 15.65 -7.37 -12.73
N PHE A 109 16.06 -6.67 -13.80
CA PHE A 109 16.33 -7.29 -15.09
C PHE A 109 17.49 -8.28 -15.03
N ILE A 110 18.60 -7.91 -14.37
CA ILE A 110 19.74 -8.81 -14.18
C ILE A 110 19.31 -10.04 -13.38
N TYR A 111 18.57 -9.84 -12.29
CA TYR A 111 18.06 -10.94 -11.46
C TYR A 111 17.16 -11.91 -12.23
N ASN A 112 16.23 -11.37 -13.03
CA ASN A 112 15.36 -12.20 -13.87
C ASN A 112 16.14 -12.95 -14.95
N TYR A 113 17.11 -12.30 -15.60
CA TYR A 113 17.93 -12.94 -16.62
C TYR A 113 18.73 -14.11 -16.03
N LEU A 114 19.34 -13.93 -14.86
CA LEU A 114 20.07 -15.01 -14.18
C LEU A 114 19.17 -16.17 -13.72
N ARG A 115 17.88 -15.91 -13.45
CA ARG A 115 16.94 -16.91 -12.93
C ARG A 115 16.16 -17.64 -14.03
N PHE A 116 15.83 -16.94 -15.11
CA PHE A 116 14.86 -17.38 -16.12
C PHE A 116 15.37 -17.26 -17.56
N ASP A 117 16.61 -16.79 -17.78
CA ASP A 117 17.17 -16.50 -19.10
C ASP A 117 16.33 -15.48 -19.91
N THR A 118 15.59 -14.62 -19.19
CA THR A 118 14.80 -13.53 -19.76
C THR A 118 14.77 -12.33 -18.82
N PHE A 119 14.74 -11.11 -19.37
CA PHE A 119 14.67 -9.89 -18.57
C PHE A 119 13.29 -9.69 -17.91
N SER A 120 12.24 -10.26 -18.49
CA SER A 120 10.87 -10.14 -18.00
C SER A 120 10.65 -11.00 -16.76
N ASP A 121 9.84 -10.52 -15.81
CA ASP A 121 9.40 -11.36 -14.69
C ASP A 121 8.31 -12.33 -15.18
N ILE A 122 8.64 -13.62 -15.19
CA ILE A 122 7.74 -14.72 -15.55
C ILE A 122 7.33 -15.57 -14.34
N ALA A 123 7.84 -15.26 -13.14
CA ALA A 123 7.66 -16.10 -11.95
C ALA A 123 6.17 -16.28 -11.61
N TYR A 124 5.42 -15.17 -11.61
CA TYR A 124 3.99 -15.20 -11.32
C TYR A 124 3.16 -15.83 -12.44
N SER A 125 3.60 -15.73 -13.69
CA SER A 125 2.95 -16.41 -14.81
C SER A 125 3.10 -17.93 -14.69
N ILE A 126 4.31 -18.41 -14.37
CA ILE A 126 4.57 -19.82 -14.08
C ILE A 126 3.74 -20.29 -12.88
N GLN A 127 3.62 -19.47 -11.82
CA GLN A 127 2.78 -19.81 -10.68
C GLN A 127 1.31 -19.96 -11.10
N ALA A 128 0.78 -18.99 -11.85
CA ALA A 128 -0.62 -19.01 -12.28
C ALA A 128 -0.94 -20.24 -13.16
N GLU A 129 0.01 -20.65 -14.01
CA GLU A 129 -0.10 -21.87 -14.82
C GLU A 129 -0.09 -23.15 -13.98
N LYS A 130 0.75 -23.21 -12.94
CA LYS A 130 0.85 -24.37 -12.04
C LYS A 130 -0.32 -24.51 -11.06
N GLU A 131 -1.00 -23.42 -10.74
CA GLU A 131 -2.10 -23.38 -9.76
C GLU A 131 -3.43 -22.92 -10.38
N PRO A 132 -3.98 -23.63 -11.38
CA PRO A 132 -5.18 -23.20 -12.10
C PRO A 132 -6.43 -23.16 -11.21
N TRP A 133 -6.45 -23.94 -10.13
CA TRP A 133 -7.52 -23.91 -9.12
C TRP A 133 -7.55 -22.57 -8.35
N TRP A 134 -6.40 -21.91 -8.20
CA TRP A 134 -6.27 -20.61 -7.56
C TRP A 134 -6.34 -19.45 -8.56
N TYR A 135 -5.88 -19.68 -9.80
CA TYR A 135 -5.86 -18.71 -10.90
C TYR A 135 -6.72 -19.17 -12.10
N PRO A 136 -8.04 -19.41 -11.95
CA PRO A 136 -8.86 -20.04 -12.98
C PRO A 136 -9.00 -19.23 -14.27
N LYS A 137 -8.72 -17.93 -14.23
CA LYS A 137 -8.73 -17.02 -15.38
C LYS A 137 -7.38 -16.37 -15.62
N GLY A 138 -6.30 -17.03 -15.20
CA GLY A 138 -4.94 -16.50 -15.21
C GLY A 138 -4.66 -15.54 -14.06
N LEU A 139 -3.45 -14.96 -14.10
CA LEU A 139 -2.92 -14.10 -13.05
C LEU A 139 -3.70 -12.79 -12.90
N PHE A 140 -4.09 -12.17 -14.01
CA PHE A 140 -4.84 -10.91 -14.01
C PHE A 140 -6.16 -11.03 -14.77
N HIS A 141 -7.28 -10.77 -14.12
CA HIS A 141 -8.59 -10.79 -14.77
C HIS A 141 -9.60 -9.85 -14.09
N ILE A 142 -10.40 -9.15 -14.90
CA ILE A 142 -11.36 -8.13 -14.42
C ILE A 142 -12.41 -8.69 -13.46
N SER A 143 -12.78 -9.96 -13.61
CA SER A 143 -13.78 -10.60 -12.73
C SER A 143 -13.32 -10.73 -11.28
N TYR A 144 -12.02 -10.63 -10.98
CA TYR A 144 -11.54 -10.70 -9.60
C TYR A 144 -11.84 -9.42 -8.82
N ILE A 145 -11.99 -8.27 -9.49
CA ILE A 145 -12.20 -6.97 -8.85
C ILE A 145 -13.36 -7.00 -7.85
N ALA A 146 -14.50 -7.60 -8.23
CA ALA A 146 -15.67 -7.69 -7.36
C ALA A 146 -15.38 -8.44 -6.05
N THR A 147 -14.61 -9.52 -6.12
CA THR A 147 -14.21 -10.30 -4.94
C THR A 147 -13.27 -9.50 -4.05
N HIS A 148 -12.29 -8.81 -4.63
CA HIS A 148 -11.37 -7.95 -3.89
C HIS A 148 -12.10 -6.80 -3.19
N LEU A 149 -13.04 -6.12 -3.87
CA LEU A 149 -13.85 -5.05 -3.27
C LEU A 149 -14.74 -5.57 -2.13
N LYS A 150 -15.35 -6.75 -2.28
CA LYS A 150 -16.12 -7.41 -1.21
C LYS A 150 -15.24 -7.67 0.02
N VAL A 151 -14.02 -8.17 -0.17
CA VAL A 151 -13.09 -8.39 0.95
C VAL A 151 -12.65 -7.08 1.57
N LEU A 152 -12.25 -6.11 0.74
CA LEU A 152 -11.73 -4.82 1.19
C LEU A 152 -12.74 -4.01 2.00
N PHE A 153 -14.02 -4.00 1.61
CA PHE A 153 -15.03 -3.14 2.24
C PHE A 153 -16.01 -3.87 3.16
N LEU A 154 -16.38 -5.11 2.85
CA LEU A 154 -17.56 -5.75 3.44
C LEU A 154 -17.27 -6.99 4.29
N LYS A 155 -16.11 -7.63 4.15
CA LYS A 155 -15.85 -8.92 4.80
C LYS A 155 -15.70 -8.77 6.32
N PRO A 156 -16.60 -9.38 7.13
CA PRO A 156 -16.54 -9.35 8.58
C PRO A 156 -15.56 -10.41 9.12
N PRO A 157 -15.27 -10.40 10.44
CA PRO A 157 -14.73 -11.57 11.11
C PRO A 157 -15.71 -12.76 11.06
N ILE A 158 -15.22 -13.94 11.41
CA ILE A 158 -16.02 -15.17 11.56
C ILE A 158 -16.58 -15.19 12.98
N PHE A 159 -17.90 -15.36 13.09
CA PHE A 159 -18.58 -15.53 14.37
C PHE A 159 -18.81 -17.03 14.61
N MET A 160 -18.41 -17.51 15.79
CA MET A 160 -18.47 -18.91 16.19
C MET A 160 -19.43 -19.08 17.37
N SER A 161 -20.02 -20.26 17.52
CA SER A 161 -20.89 -20.61 18.65
C SER A 161 -20.12 -21.02 19.91
N THR A 162 -18.82 -21.28 19.79
CA THR A 162 -17.93 -21.66 20.89
C THR A 162 -16.79 -20.65 21.05
N PRO A 163 -16.22 -20.51 22.27
CA PRO A 163 -15.05 -19.66 22.48
C PRO A 163 -13.84 -20.10 21.62
N PRO A 164 -13.07 -19.15 21.05
CA PRO A 164 -13.28 -17.70 21.04
C PRO A 164 -14.32 -17.28 19.97
N TYR A 165 -15.48 -16.78 20.42
CA TYR A 165 -16.67 -16.49 19.59
C TYR A 165 -16.45 -15.59 18.35
N VAL A 166 -15.32 -14.91 18.26
CA VAL A 166 -14.95 -14.06 17.12
C VAL A 166 -13.53 -14.41 16.68
N GLN A 167 -13.42 -14.92 15.46
CA GLN A 167 -12.17 -15.33 14.81
C GLN A 167 -11.91 -14.48 13.56
N PRO A 168 -10.66 -14.10 13.24
CA PRO A 168 -10.39 -13.42 12.00
C PRO A 168 -10.58 -14.35 10.79
N SER A 169 -11.02 -13.79 9.67
CA SER A 169 -11.25 -14.56 8.44
C SER A 169 -9.95 -14.80 7.69
N PHE A 170 -9.67 -16.04 7.28
CA PHE A 170 -8.47 -16.39 6.50
C PHE A 170 -8.42 -15.73 5.12
N GLN A 171 -9.58 -15.40 4.56
CA GLN A 171 -9.71 -14.67 3.29
C GLN A 171 -9.41 -13.17 3.44
N GLY A 172 -9.11 -12.70 4.66
CA GLY A 172 -9.00 -11.29 5.02
C GLY A 172 -10.27 -10.73 5.64
N MET A 173 -10.20 -9.44 5.99
CA MET A 173 -11.28 -8.66 6.58
C MET A 173 -11.27 -7.25 6.02
N SER A 174 -12.40 -6.57 6.14
CA SER A 174 -12.57 -5.18 5.71
C SER A 174 -11.51 -4.26 6.30
N ILE A 175 -11.02 -3.36 5.45
CA ILE A 175 -10.11 -2.29 5.84
C ILE A 175 -10.78 -1.31 6.82
N LEU A 176 -12.11 -1.17 6.76
CA LEU A 176 -12.86 -0.31 7.67
C LEU A 176 -13.04 -0.94 9.06
N ILE A 177 -12.89 -2.27 9.16
CA ILE A 177 -12.86 -2.97 10.46
C ILE A 177 -11.44 -2.91 11.02
N THR A 178 -10.44 -3.22 10.20
CA THR A 178 -9.04 -3.29 10.64
C THR A 178 -8.38 -1.93 10.84
N THR A 179 -8.83 -0.89 10.12
CA THR A 179 -8.36 0.49 10.26
C THR A 179 -9.51 1.47 10.02
N PRO A 180 -10.45 1.62 10.97
CA PRO A 180 -11.65 2.46 10.80
C PRO A 180 -11.34 3.92 10.46
N ALA A 181 -10.22 4.45 10.95
CA ALA A 181 -9.80 5.82 10.70
C ALA A 181 -9.58 6.14 9.20
N PHE A 182 -9.39 5.14 8.34
CA PHE A 182 -9.28 5.35 6.89
C PHE A 182 -10.57 5.86 6.25
N ILE A 183 -11.71 5.89 6.95
CA ILE A 183 -12.90 6.60 6.49
C ILE A 183 -12.60 8.09 6.19
N TYR A 184 -11.67 8.70 6.92
CA TYR A 184 -11.27 10.09 6.68
C TYR A 184 -10.47 10.27 5.39
N SER A 185 -9.91 9.22 4.79
CA SER A 185 -9.22 9.34 3.50
C SER A 185 -10.15 9.83 2.38
N VAL A 186 -11.43 9.42 2.42
CA VAL A 186 -12.46 9.90 1.47
C VAL A 186 -12.79 11.36 1.71
N MET A 187 -12.77 11.82 2.98
CA MET A 187 -13.06 13.21 3.34
C MET A 187 -11.99 14.19 2.85
N ALA A 188 -10.76 13.73 2.62
CA ALA A 188 -9.73 14.53 1.96
C ALA A 188 -10.08 14.89 0.50
N GLY A 189 -10.96 14.09 -0.14
CA GLY A 189 -11.48 14.31 -1.48
C GLY A 189 -10.39 14.46 -2.54
N ILE A 190 -10.72 15.18 -3.62
CA ILE A 190 -9.80 15.53 -4.72
C ILE A 190 -9.69 17.06 -4.78
N ARG A 191 -9.33 17.67 -3.63
CA ARG A 191 -9.45 19.12 -3.42
C ARG A 191 -8.14 19.89 -3.57
N ASN A 192 -7.02 19.23 -3.32
CA ASN A 192 -5.70 19.86 -3.33
C ASN A 192 -4.68 18.95 -4.04
N LYS A 193 -3.54 19.55 -4.38
CA LYS A 193 -2.42 18.89 -5.07
C LYS A 193 -2.00 17.58 -4.40
N ILE A 194 -1.93 17.55 -3.06
CA ILE A 194 -1.50 16.37 -2.30
C ILE A 194 -2.53 15.25 -2.41
N SER A 195 -3.82 15.56 -2.24
CA SER A 195 -4.89 14.57 -2.35
C SER A 195 -4.97 13.98 -3.75
N ILE A 196 -4.88 14.83 -4.79
CA ILE A 196 -4.83 14.37 -6.20
C ILE A 196 -3.65 13.43 -6.42
N ALA A 197 -2.45 13.83 -5.98
CA ALA A 197 -1.25 13.01 -6.08
C ALA A 197 -1.43 11.65 -5.39
N CYS A 198 -2.03 11.62 -4.19
CA CYS A 198 -2.27 10.38 -3.45
C CYS A 198 -3.24 9.45 -4.19
N TRP A 199 -4.36 9.95 -4.71
CA TRP A 199 -5.31 9.15 -5.47
C TRP A 199 -4.71 8.61 -6.77
N LEU A 200 -3.85 9.39 -7.43
CA LEU A 200 -3.13 8.96 -8.64
C LEU A 200 -2.06 7.90 -8.37
N ALA A 201 -1.64 7.69 -7.11
CA ALA A 201 -0.87 6.52 -6.72
C ALA A 201 -1.77 5.35 -6.28
N ILE A 202 -2.81 5.63 -5.47
CA ILE A 202 -3.70 4.59 -4.93
C ILE A 202 -4.44 3.84 -6.03
N ILE A 203 -5.07 4.56 -6.97
CA ILE A 203 -5.97 3.96 -7.96
C ILE A 203 -5.23 2.96 -8.86
N PRO A 204 -4.07 3.28 -9.48
CA PRO A 204 -3.34 2.32 -10.31
C PRO A 204 -2.85 1.09 -9.53
N ILE A 205 -2.30 1.29 -8.32
CA ILE A 205 -1.82 0.18 -7.47
C ILE A 205 -2.98 -0.72 -7.08
N ALA A 206 -4.09 -0.13 -6.62
CA ALA A 206 -5.29 -0.85 -6.23
C ALA A 206 -5.89 -1.62 -7.41
N LEU A 207 -5.92 -1.02 -8.61
CA LEU A 207 -6.44 -1.68 -9.80
C LEU A 207 -5.65 -2.96 -10.13
N ILE A 208 -4.31 -2.90 -10.16
CA ILE A 208 -3.49 -4.10 -10.39
C ILE A 208 -3.69 -5.13 -9.27
N ALA A 209 -3.78 -4.69 -8.01
CA ALA A 209 -4.05 -5.58 -6.90
C ALA A 209 -5.43 -6.25 -6.99
N PHE A 210 -6.46 -5.56 -7.49
CA PHE A 210 -7.82 -6.08 -7.64
C PHE A 210 -7.98 -6.97 -8.88
N LEU A 211 -7.13 -6.77 -9.88
CA LEU A 211 -7.04 -7.64 -11.04
C LEU A 211 -6.32 -8.94 -10.73
N HIS A 212 -5.54 -9.04 -9.66
CA HIS A 212 -4.75 -10.22 -9.34
C HIS A 212 -5.62 -11.42 -8.92
N GLY A 213 -5.25 -12.63 -9.33
CA GLY A 213 -5.94 -13.86 -8.95
C GLY A 213 -5.77 -14.21 -7.47
N GLY A 214 -6.89 -14.38 -6.79
CA GLY A 214 -6.94 -14.71 -5.38
C GLY A 214 -6.81 -13.48 -4.46
N THR A 215 -7.74 -13.37 -3.52
CA THR A 215 -7.78 -12.29 -2.53
C THR A 215 -6.74 -12.45 -1.42
N GLY A 216 -5.89 -13.47 -1.47
CA GLY A 216 -4.95 -13.84 -0.42
C GLY A 216 -5.44 -15.02 0.39
N TRP A 217 -4.51 -15.68 1.08
CA TRP A 217 -4.75 -16.84 1.92
C TRP A 217 -4.05 -16.64 3.26
N MET A 218 -4.75 -16.93 4.36
CA MET A 218 -4.26 -16.77 5.73
C MET A 218 -3.72 -15.36 6.04
N MET A 219 -4.53 -14.34 5.78
CA MET A 219 -4.17 -12.94 6.06
C MET A 219 -5.11 -12.28 7.06
N PHE A 220 -4.56 -11.44 7.93
CA PHE A 220 -5.33 -10.54 8.79
C PHE A 220 -5.59 -9.23 8.05
N GLY A 221 -6.87 -8.88 7.88
CA GLY A 221 -7.26 -7.74 7.05
C GLY A 221 -6.94 -7.95 5.57
N TYR A 222 -6.94 -6.87 4.81
CA TYR A 222 -6.72 -6.91 3.37
C TYR A 222 -5.29 -6.47 3.02
N ARG A 223 -4.36 -7.44 3.00
CA ARG A 223 -2.91 -7.18 2.90
C ARG A 223 -2.49 -6.44 1.62
N TYR A 224 -3.18 -6.65 0.51
CA TYR A 224 -2.83 -6.00 -0.75
C TYR A 224 -2.97 -4.48 -0.69
N ALA A 225 -3.75 -3.95 0.26
CA ALA A 225 -3.86 -2.51 0.44
C ALA A 225 -2.63 -1.87 1.08
N VAL A 226 -1.75 -2.65 1.74
CA VAL A 226 -0.52 -2.12 2.37
C VAL A 226 0.36 -1.41 1.34
N ASP A 227 0.32 -1.86 0.09
CA ASP A 227 1.04 -1.28 -1.05
C ASP A 227 0.65 0.19 -1.31
N PHE A 228 -0.54 0.61 -0.88
CA PHE A 228 -1.02 1.98 -0.98
C PHE A 228 -1.38 2.63 0.37
N TYR A 229 -1.05 1.99 1.49
CA TYR A 229 -1.24 2.57 2.83
C TYR A 229 -0.48 3.87 3.07
N PRO A 230 0.77 4.08 2.58
CA PRO A 230 1.45 5.36 2.77
C PRO A 230 0.62 6.55 2.27
N PHE A 231 -0.04 6.39 1.11
CA PHE A 231 -0.90 7.42 0.53
C PHE A 231 -2.24 7.53 1.27
N LEU A 232 -2.83 6.41 1.70
CA LEU A 232 -4.03 6.45 2.54
C LEU A 232 -3.79 7.13 3.89
N LEU A 233 -2.62 6.96 4.49
CA LEU A 233 -2.24 7.63 5.73
C LEU A 233 -2.14 9.14 5.53
N VAL A 234 -1.55 9.59 4.42
CA VAL A 234 -1.51 11.02 4.04
C VAL A 234 -2.94 11.56 3.84
N LEU A 235 -3.77 10.87 3.05
CA LEU A 235 -5.17 11.27 2.86
C LEU A 235 -5.96 11.28 4.17
N THR A 236 -5.74 10.31 5.05
CA THR A 236 -6.41 10.24 6.35
C THR A 236 -6.01 11.41 7.24
N ALA A 237 -4.72 11.79 7.23
CA ALA A 237 -4.25 12.97 7.94
C ALA A 237 -4.89 14.26 7.41
N LEU A 238 -4.95 14.43 6.08
CA LEU A 238 -5.61 15.57 5.43
C LEU A 238 -7.12 15.60 5.71
N GLY A 239 -7.76 14.44 5.70
CA GLY A 239 -9.18 14.29 5.99
C GLY A 239 -9.51 14.68 7.43
N ILE A 240 -8.74 14.17 8.40
CA ILE A 240 -8.87 14.56 9.81
C ILE A 240 -8.65 16.07 9.98
N GLN A 241 -7.59 16.63 9.39
CA GLN A 241 -7.31 18.06 9.46
C GLN A 241 -8.47 18.90 8.89
N SER A 242 -9.02 18.51 7.75
CA SER A 242 -10.18 19.19 7.14
C SER A 242 -11.43 19.13 8.03
N ASN A 243 -11.61 18.03 8.76
CA ASN A 243 -12.73 17.84 9.68
C ASN A 243 -12.54 18.57 11.02
N MET A 244 -11.31 18.92 11.40
CA MET A 244 -11.00 19.63 12.64
C MET A 244 -11.41 21.11 12.63
N GLN A 245 -11.72 21.72 11.47
CA GLN A 245 -12.23 23.10 11.36
C GLN A 245 -11.44 24.14 12.20
N GLY A 246 -10.10 24.04 12.21
CA GLY A 246 -9.23 24.97 12.95
C GLY A 246 -9.02 24.63 14.42
N ARG A 247 -9.56 23.52 14.93
CA ARG A 247 -9.23 23.02 16.27
C ARG A 247 -7.78 22.52 16.33
N VAL A 248 -7.15 22.72 17.49
CA VAL A 248 -5.80 22.22 17.77
C VAL A 248 -5.82 20.73 18.10
N ASP A 249 -6.87 20.26 18.80
CA ASP A 249 -7.00 18.89 19.26
C ASP A 249 -7.93 18.02 18.41
N LEU A 250 -7.59 16.72 18.34
CA LEU A 250 -8.42 15.68 17.73
C LEU A 250 -9.79 15.62 18.40
N ARG A 251 -10.84 15.50 17.57
CA ARG A 251 -12.21 15.23 18.05
C ARG A 251 -12.29 13.85 18.68
N TRP A 252 -13.29 13.65 19.54
CA TRP A 252 -13.54 12.35 20.18
C TRP A 252 -13.75 11.24 19.13
N GLU A 253 -14.42 11.55 18.01
CA GLU A 253 -14.62 10.62 16.87
C GLU A 253 -13.29 10.15 16.27
N HIS A 254 -12.34 11.08 16.06
CA HIS A 254 -11.00 10.74 15.56
C HIS A 254 -10.28 9.79 16.51
N LYS A 255 -10.30 10.11 17.82
CA LYS A 255 -9.69 9.30 18.86
C LYS A 255 -10.33 7.92 18.93
N LEU A 256 -11.67 7.85 18.89
CA LEU A 256 -12.42 6.60 18.93
C LEU A 256 -12.04 5.69 17.76
N LEU A 257 -12.06 6.18 16.52
CA LEU A 257 -11.73 5.35 15.35
C LEU A 257 -10.27 4.88 15.34
N ILE A 258 -9.34 5.69 15.87
CA ILE A 258 -7.94 5.29 16.06
C ILE A 258 -7.84 4.19 17.12
N ILE A 259 -8.49 4.37 18.28
CA ILE A 259 -8.48 3.39 19.38
C ILE A 259 -9.10 2.07 18.93
N LEU A 260 -10.24 2.10 18.23
CA LEU A 260 -10.88 0.90 17.68
C LEU A 260 -9.94 0.17 16.71
N GLY A 261 -9.26 0.89 15.82
CA GLY A 261 -8.23 0.31 14.95
C GLY A 261 -7.12 -0.38 15.75
N ILE A 262 -6.61 0.27 16.80
CA ILE A 262 -5.58 -0.30 17.66
C ILE A 262 -6.07 -1.59 18.32
N LEU A 263 -7.27 -1.59 18.93
CA LEU A 263 -7.83 -2.76 19.60
C LEU A 263 -8.03 -3.94 18.63
N VAL A 264 -8.52 -3.68 17.42
CA VAL A 264 -8.68 -4.71 16.39
C VAL A 264 -7.33 -5.29 15.97
N ASN A 265 -6.29 -4.48 15.80
CA ASN A 265 -4.97 -4.98 15.42
C ASN A 265 -4.26 -5.70 16.58
N ILE A 266 -4.44 -5.26 17.84
CA ILE A 266 -4.02 -6.04 19.03
C ILE A 266 -4.64 -7.43 18.97
N TRP A 267 -5.96 -7.50 18.75
CA TRP A 267 -6.68 -8.76 18.61
C TRP A 267 -6.10 -9.64 17.50
N GLY A 268 -5.79 -9.08 16.33
CA GLY A 268 -5.11 -9.80 15.25
C GLY A 268 -3.73 -10.34 15.60
N VAL A 269 -2.89 -9.52 16.24
CA VAL A 269 -1.54 -9.88 16.70
C VAL A 269 -1.60 -10.97 17.77
N LEU A 270 -2.57 -10.93 18.68
CA LEU A 270 -2.78 -11.98 19.68
C LEU A 270 -3.22 -13.30 19.03
N TRP A 271 -4.16 -13.25 18.09
CA TRP A 271 -4.63 -14.44 17.36
C TRP A 271 -3.48 -15.21 16.71
N ILE A 272 -2.60 -14.49 16.01
CA ILE A 272 -1.51 -15.14 15.31
C ILE A 272 -0.37 -15.60 16.22
N ASN A 273 0.02 -14.80 17.22
CA ASN A 273 1.21 -15.10 18.03
C ASN A 273 0.92 -15.93 19.28
N LYS A 274 -0.32 -15.96 19.77
CA LYS A 274 -0.70 -16.68 21.01
C LYS A 274 -1.69 -17.81 20.77
N PHE A 275 -2.65 -17.62 19.86
CA PHE A 275 -3.72 -18.61 19.62
C PHE A 275 -3.43 -19.56 18.45
N GLY A 276 -2.23 -19.53 17.86
CA GLY A 276 -1.83 -20.47 16.82
C GLY A 276 -2.73 -20.41 15.58
N TRP A 277 -3.33 -19.26 15.27
CA TRP A 277 -4.36 -19.13 14.22
C TRP A 277 -3.95 -19.72 12.87
N VAL A 278 -2.66 -19.67 12.54
CA VAL A 278 -2.09 -20.19 11.29
C VAL A 278 -1.37 -21.54 11.47
N SER A 279 -1.14 -22.00 12.70
CA SER A 279 -0.60 -23.34 12.98
C SER A 279 -1.68 -24.42 13.01
N LEU A 280 -2.97 -24.04 12.99
CA LEU A 280 -4.11 -24.98 12.93
C LEU A 280 -4.21 -25.76 11.59
N TRP A 281 -3.30 -25.53 10.65
CA TRP A 281 -3.30 -26.13 9.30
C TRP A 281 -1.89 -26.52 8.80
N VAL A 282 -0.91 -26.63 9.69
CA VAL A 282 0.39 -27.29 9.41
C VAL A 282 0.33 -28.69 9.99
#